data_AF-A0A7W7KRN4-F1
#
_entry.id   AF-A0A7W7KRN4-F1
#
_cell.length_a   1.000
_cell.length_b   1.000
_cell.length_c   1.000
_cell.angle_alpha   90.00
_cell.angle_beta   90.00
_cell.angle_gamma   90.00
#
_symmetry.space_group_name_H-M   'P 1'
#
loop_
_entity.id
_entity.type
_entity.pdbx_description
1 polymer ?
#
loop_
_entity_poly.entity_id
_entity_poly.type
_entity_poly.pdbx_seq_one_letter_code
_entity_poly.pdbx_strand_id
1 'polypeptide(L)'
;MIGSWSAHAQTYLLVLSIATTLVFALPIFLAPLPWARIMQWTLPEHTDLAVYFGRCLGAFILIVEALMLRAALTGEALLTTFEVLAAVAGLMVVVHIHGALRRVQPWTETLETGFYAGMLVLTLLFWPQV
;
A
#
# COMPACT_ATOMS: atom_id res chain seq x y z
N MET A 1 -17.34 10.69 -9.78
CA MET A 1 -17.71 11.57 -8.66
C MET A 1 -17.03 11.01 -7.42
N ILE A 2 -16.36 11.84 -6.62
CA ILE A 2 -15.76 11.39 -5.35
C ILE A 2 -16.89 10.88 -4.45
N GLY A 3 -16.67 9.76 -3.77
CA GLY A 3 -17.64 9.15 -2.85
C GLY A 3 -18.89 8.57 -3.53
N SER A 4 -18.83 8.25 -4.83
CA SER A 4 -19.97 7.61 -5.53
C SER A 4 -20.34 6.24 -4.96
N TRP A 5 -19.42 5.59 -4.23
CA TRP A 5 -19.61 4.29 -3.58
C TRP A 5 -19.40 4.36 -2.06
N SER A 6 -19.64 5.53 -1.45
CA SER A 6 -19.46 5.77 0.00
C SER A 6 -20.16 4.75 0.89
N ALA A 7 -21.32 4.22 0.47
CA ALA A 7 -22.08 3.20 1.20
C ALA A 7 -21.28 1.90 1.45
N HIS A 8 -20.22 1.66 0.70
CA HIS A 8 -19.36 0.49 0.80
C HIS A 8 -17.97 0.83 1.37
N ALA A 9 -17.77 2.02 1.95
CA ALA A 9 -16.46 2.48 2.43
C ALA A 9 -15.81 1.51 3.44
N GLN A 10 -16.56 1.02 4.43
CA GLN A 10 -16.06 0.05 5.42
C GLN A 10 -15.70 -1.29 4.77
N THR A 11 -16.54 -1.80 3.86
CA THR A 11 -16.26 -3.04 3.13
C THR A 11 -15.02 -2.92 2.26
N TYR A 12 -14.85 -1.78 1.57
CA TYR A 12 -13.66 -1.47 0.80
C TYR A 12 -12.40 -1.50 1.67
N LEU A 13 -12.41 -0.81 2.81
CA LEU A 13 -11.27 -0.82 3.73
C LEU A 13 -10.98 -2.22 4.29
N LEU A 14 -12.01 -3.00 4.62
CA LEU A 14 -11.82 -4.35 5.15
C LEU A 14 -11.11 -5.23 4.12
N VAL A 15 -11.65 -5.30 2.89
CA VAL A 15 -11.09 -6.11 1.81
C VAL A 15 -9.67 -5.65 1.48
N LEU A 16 -9.48 -4.34 1.35
CA LEU A 16 -8.17 -3.79 1.06
C LEU A 16 -7.18 -4.15 2.16
N SER A 17 -7.52 -3.92 3.43
CA SER A 17 -6.62 -4.18 4.56
C SER A 17 -6.19 -5.65 4.65
N ILE A 18 -7.10 -6.58 4.40
CA ILE A 18 -6.78 -8.01 4.42
C ILE A 18 -5.83 -8.34 3.26
N ALA A 19 -6.15 -7.86 2.06
CA ALA A 19 -5.34 -8.13 0.88
C ALA A 19 -3.93 -7.53 1.01
N THR A 20 -3.82 -6.25 1.38
CA THR A 20 -2.53 -5.56 1.47
C THR A 20 -1.70 -6.02 2.67
N THR A 21 -2.34 -6.39 3.78
CA THR A 21 -1.64 -7.05 4.90
C THR A 21 -0.98 -8.35 4.46
N LEU A 22 -1.72 -9.22 3.77
CA LEU A 22 -1.24 -10.55 3.40
C LEU A 22 -0.22 -10.54 2.26
N VAL A 23 -0.40 -9.66 1.26
CA VAL A 23 0.42 -9.63 0.04
C VAL A 23 1.65 -8.72 0.20
N PHE A 24 1.53 -7.63 0.97
CA PHE A 24 2.58 -6.63 1.09
C PHE A 24 3.13 -6.54 2.52
N ALA A 25 2.29 -6.19 3.50
CA ALA A 25 2.76 -5.81 4.83
C ALA A 25 3.52 -6.93 5.54
N LEU A 26 2.91 -8.12 5.65
CA LEU A 26 3.52 -9.26 6.33
C LEU A 26 4.75 -9.80 5.59
N PRO A 27 4.72 -10.02 4.26
CA PRO A 27 5.91 -10.47 3.54
C PRO A 27 7.09 -9.49 3.64
N ILE A 28 6.85 -8.18 3.49
CA ILE A 28 7.90 -7.16 3.60
C ILE A 28 8.46 -7.11 5.03
N PHE A 29 7.60 -7.20 6.05
CA PHE A 29 8.02 -7.16 7.45
C PHE A 29 8.78 -8.43 7.89
N LEU A 30 8.27 -9.61 7.56
CA LEU A 30 8.83 -10.88 8.06
C LEU A 30 9.97 -11.40 7.18
N ALA A 31 9.84 -11.26 5.86
CA ALA A 31 10.72 -11.88 4.88
C ALA A 31 11.01 -10.95 3.67
N PRO A 32 11.67 -9.80 3.87
CA PRO A 32 11.85 -8.78 2.83
C PRO A 32 12.62 -9.29 1.61
N LEU A 33 13.68 -10.10 1.78
CA LEU A 33 14.46 -10.60 0.64
C LEU A 33 13.70 -11.62 -0.22
N PRO A 34 13.01 -12.64 0.35
CA PRO A 34 12.11 -13.48 -0.44
C PRO A 34 11.04 -12.71 -1.19
N TRP A 35 10.38 -11.74 -0.54
CA TRP A 35 9.39 -10.89 -1.20
C TRP A 35 10.01 -10.09 -2.35
N ALA A 36 11.15 -9.45 -2.13
CA ALA A 36 11.87 -8.70 -3.16
C ALA A 36 12.24 -9.57 -4.37
N ARG A 37 12.62 -10.85 -4.16
CA ARG A 37 12.87 -11.79 -5.26
C ARG A 37 11.61 -12.13 -6.05
N ILE A 38 10.47 -12.33 -5.37
CA ILE A 38 9.18 -12.55 -6.05
C ILE A 38 8.83 -11.34 -6.92
N MET A 39 9.09 -10.14 -6.38
CA MET A 39 8.97 -8.87 -7.09
C MET A 39 10.11 -8.62 -8.08
N GLN A 40 10.96 -9.61 -8.35
CA GLN A 40 12.02 -9.58 -9.35
C GLN A 40 13.10 -8.51 -9.15
N TRP A 41 13.29 -8.05 -7.92
CA TRP A 41 14.45 -7.23 -7.58
C TRP A 41 15.74 -8.05 -7.70
N THR A 42 16.76 -7.43 -8.28
CA THR A 42 18.13 -7.95 -8.18
C THR A 42 18.64 -7.65 -6.77
N LEU A 43 19.00 -8.69 -6.03
CA LEU A 43 19.46 -8.52 -4.65
C LEU A 43 20.91 -8.00 -4.60
N PRO A 44 21.23 -7.04 -3.71
CA PRO A 44 22.60 -6.61 -3.50
C PRO A 44 23.44 -7.71 -2.85
N GLU A 45 24.76 -7.64 -3.00
CA GLU A 45 25.70 -8.56 -2.36
C GLU A 45 25.63 -8.47 -0.81
N HIS A 46 25.54 -7.24 -0.28
CA HIS A 46 25.31 -6.98 1.14
C HIS A 46 23.84 -6.63 1.39
N THR A 47 23.15 -7.46 2.18
CA THR A 47 21.67 -7.39 2.29
C THR A 47 21.16 -6.79 3.59
N ASP A 48 22.01 -6.57 4.60
CA ASP A 48 21.59 -6.14 5.94
C ASP A 48 20.81 -4.82 5.90
N LEU A 49 21.28 -3.84 5.11
CA LEU A 49 20.61 -2.55 4.97
C LEU A 49 19.24 -2.70 4.30
N ALA A 50 19.13 -3.56 3.27
CA ALA A 50 17.87 -3.82 2.59
C ALA A 50 16.87 -4.55 3.51
N VAL A 51 17.34 -5.49 4.32
CA VAL A 51 16.51 -6.17 5.34
C VAL A 51 16.04 -5.18 6.40
N TYR A 52 16.93 -4.32 6.89
CA TYR A 52 16.59 -3.30 7.88
C TYR A 52 15.51 -2.34 7.36
N PHE A 53 15.74 -1.72 6.19
CA PHE A 53 14.75 -0.82 5.61
C PHE A 53 13.44 -1.51 5.22
N GLY A 54 13.51 -2.74 4.68
CA GLY A 54 12.32 -3.53 4.38
C GLY A 54 11.47 -3.77 5.64
N ARG A 55 12.09 -4.15 6.75
CA ARG A 55 11.38 -4.33 8.04
C ARG A 55 10.78 -3.03 8.56
N CYS A 56 11.51 -1.93 8.47
CA CYS A 56 10.99 -0.62 8.86
C CYS A 56 9.76 -0.24 8.01
N LEU A 57 9.85 -0.39 6.68
CA LEU A 57 8.73 -0.12 5.78
C LEU A 57 7.53 -1.03 6.10
N GLY A 58 7.76 -2.33 6.25
CA GLY A 58 6.71 -3.29 6.63
C GLY A 58 6.02 -2.94 7.94
N ALA A 59 6.76 -2.46 8.95
CA ALA A 59 6.18 -2.00 10.21
C ALA A 59 5.27 -0.77 10.03
N PHE A 60 5.69 0.21 9.22
CA PHE A 60 4.83 1.36 8.89
C PHE A 60 3.58 0.95 8.12
N ILE A 61 3.71 0.03 7.16
CA ILE A 61 2.55 -0.53 6.45
C ILE A 61 1.60 -1.18 7.46
N LEU A 62 2.08 -2.06 8.35
CA LEU A 62 1.25 -2.71 9.38
C LEU A 62 0.52 -1.72 10.30
N ILE A 63 1.09 -0.56 10.59
CA ILE A 63 0.40 0.50 11.33
C ILE A 63 -0.78 1.04 10.51
N VAL A 64 -0.57 1.34 9.23
CA VAL A 64 -1.65 1.79 8.33
C VAL A 64 -2.73 0.71 8.19
N GLU A 65 -2.33 -0.57 8.06
CA GLU A 65 -3.26 -1.71 8.02
C GLU A 65 -4.11 -1.79 9.28
N ALA A 66 -3.53 -1.56 10.46
CA ALA A 66 -4.27 -1.56 11.72
C ALA A 66 -5.28 -0.40 11.79
N LEU A 67 -4.93 0.79 11.26
CA LEU A 67 -5.86 1.92 11.16
C LEU A 67 -7.02 1.58 10.21
N MET A 68 -6.72 0.97 9.06
CA MET A 68 -7.71 0.54 8.08
C MET A 68 -8.65 -0.52 8.67
N LEU A 69 -8.10 -1.56 9.29
CA LEU A 69 -8.87 -2.63 9.90
C LEU A 69 -9.78 -2.09 11.02
N ARG A 70 -9.27 -1.21 11.88
CA ARG A 70 -10.09 -0.57 12.93
C ARG A 70 -11.26 0.19 12.29
N ALA A 71 -10.97 1.11 11.36
CA ALA A 71 -12.01 1.92 10.72
C ALA A 71 -13.02 1.07 9.92
N ALA A 72 -12.58 -0.04 9.34
CA ALA A 72 -13.44 -0.97 8.63
C ALA A 72 -14.39 -1.76 9.54
N LEU A 73 -13.95 -2.09 10.76
CA LEU A 73 -14.73 -2.88 11.72
C LEU A 73 -15.63 -2.03 12.62
N THR A 74 -15.22 -0.79 12.93
CA THR A 74 -15.93 0.07 13.89
C THR A 74 -16.61 1.28 13.26
N GLY A 75 -16.24 1.64 12.03
CA GLY A 75 -16.67 2.88 11.39
C GLY A 75 -16.00 4.14 11.95
N GLU A 76 -15.15 4.02 12.98
CA GLU A 76 -14.48 5.17 13.58
C GLU A 76 -13.32 5.68 12.73
N ALA A 77 -13.14 7.01 12.70
CA ALA A 77 -12.06 7.68 11.98
C ALA A 77 -11.98 7.34 10.48
N LEU A 78 -13.12 6.98 9.84
CA LEU A 78 -13.18 6.62 8.42
C LEU A 78 -12.54 7.68 7.51
N LEU A 79 -12.93 8.95 7.67
CA LEU A 79 -12.39 10.04 6.85
C LEU A 79 -10.86 10.11 6.95
N THR A 80 -10.32 10.15 8.17
CA THR A 80 -8.87 10.22 8.41
C THR A 80 -8.14 9.00 7.84
N THR A 81 -8.72 7.81 7.97
CA THR A 81 -8.14 6.60 7.37
C THR A 81 -8.10 6.69 5.83
N PHE A 82 -9.15 7.22 5.20
CA PHE A 82 -9.16 7.46 3.75
C PHE A 82 -8.16 8.55 3.32
N GLU A 83 -7.98 9.61 4.10
CA GLU A 83 -6.96 10.64 3.86
C GLU A 83 -5.54 10.03 3.89
N VAL A 84 -5.25 9.22 4.90
CA VAL A 84 -3.97 8.49 5.00
C VAL A 84 -3.79 7.56 3.82
N LEU A 85 -4.81 6.78 3.46
CA LEU A 85 -4.75 5.83 2.35
C LEU A 85 -4.52 6.55 1.00
N ALA A 86 -5.20 7.67 0.77
CA ALA A 86 -5.01 8.48 -0.43
C ALA A 86 -3.60 9.09 -0.48
N ALA A 87 -3.08 9.55 0.66
CA ALA A 87 -1.71 10.07 0.75
C ALA A 87 -0.68 8.98 0.46
N VAL A 88 -0.84 7.78 1.04
CA VAL A 88 0.02 6.62 0.76
C VAL A 88 -0.05 6.26 -0.73
N ALA A 89 -1.24 6.08 -1.30
CA ALA A 89 -1.42 5.72 -2.70
C ALA A 89 -0.77 6.76 -3.64
N GLY A 90 -1.01 8.05 -3.38
CA GLY A 90 -0.44 9.15 -4.16
C GLY A 90 1.09 9.21 -4.08
N LEU A 91 1.66 9.07 -2.87
CA LEU A 91 3.11 9.08 -2.69
C LEU A 91 3.76 7.84 -3.32
N MET A 92 3.14 6.67 -3.23
CA MET A 92 3.63 5.46 -3.89
C MET A 92 3.62 5.60 -5.42
N VAL A 93 2.57 6.20 -6.01
CA VAL A 93 2.60 6.53 -7.44
C VAL A 93 3.82 7.41 -7.79
N VAL A 94 4.11 8.43 -6.99
CA VAL A 94 5.28 9.30 -7.23
C VAL A 94 6.60 8.53 -7.12
N VAL A 95 6.78 7.69 -6.09
CA VAL A 95 7.98 6.88 -5.89
C VAL A 95 8.21 5.92 -7.06
N HIS A 96 7.16 5.23 -7.51
CA HIS A 96 7.26 4.25 -8.61
C HIS A 96 7.46 4.91 -9.97
N ILE A 97 6.86 6.09 -10.21
CA ILE A 97 7.17 6.90 -11.39
C ILE A 97 8.65 7.29 -11.38
N HIS A 98 9.16 7.76 -10.23
CA HIS A 98 10.57 8.12 -10.10
C HIS A 98 11.47 6.92 -10.43
N GLY A 99 11.20 5.75 -9.84
CA GLY A 99 11.98 4.53 -10.10
C GLY A 99 11.92 4.07 -11.56
N ALA A 100 10.73 4.15 -12.20
CA ALA A 100 10.54 3.82 -13.61
C ALA A 100 11.33 4.76 -14.53
N LEU A 101 11.26 6.07 -14.29
CA LEU A 101 12.00 7.08 -15.08
C LEU A 101 13.52 6.89 -14.97
N ARG A 102 14.00 6.49 -13.78
CA ARG A 102 15.42 6.19 -13.53
C ARG A 102 15.84 4.80 -14.00
N ARG A 103 14.89 3.95 -14.40
CA ARG A 103 15.11 2.55 -14.83
C ARG A 103 15.85 1.72 -13.77
N VAL A 104 15.56 1.96 -12.50
CA VAL A 104 16.19 1.27 -11.37
C VAL A 104 15.30 0.18 -10.75
N GLN A 105 14.03 0.10 -11.17
CA GLN A 105 13.07 -0.88 -10.68
C GLN A 105 12.72 -1.91 -11.75
N PRO A 106 12.40 -3.16 -11.38
CA PRO A 106 11.90 -4.17 -12.32
C PRO A 106 10.50 -3.81 -12.89
N TRP A 107 10.06 -4.54 -13.91
CA TRP A 107 8.77 -4.26 -14.56
C TRP A 107 7.56 -4.51 -13.64
N THR A 108 7.70 -5.43 -12.69
CA THR A 108 6.73 -5.69 -11.61
C THR A 108 6.42 -4.41 -10.82
N GLU A 109 7.45 -3.68 -10.40
CA GLU A 109 7.31 -2.38 -9.71
C GLU A 109 6.75 -1.28 -10.63
N THR A 110 6.99 -1.41 -11.94
CA THR A 110 6.35 -0.53 -12.92
C THR A 110 4.85 -0.80 -13.01
N LEU A 111 4.42 -2.06 -12.94
CA LEU A 111 3.01 -2.40 -12.81
C LEU A 111 2.42 -1.90 -11.49
N GLU A 112 3.19 -1.89 -10.41
CA GLU A 112 2.71 -1.36 -9.14
C GLU A 112 2.32 0.12 -9.21
N THR A 113 2.91 0.89 -10.13
CA THR A 113 2.43 2.26 -10.41
C THR A 113 0.94 2.26 -10.77
N GLY A 114 0.52 1.33 -11.62
CA GLY A 114 -0.87 1.16 -12.02
C GLY A 114 -1.73 0.65 -10.87
N PHE A 115 -1.21 -0.26 -10.04
CA PHE A 115 -1.88 -0.71 -8.82
C PHE A 115 -2.15 0.45 -7.86
N TYR A 116 -1.15 1.26 -7.52
CA TYR A 116 -1.31 2.39 -6.62
C TYR A 116 -2.19 3.50 -7.21
N ALA A 117 -2.10 3.76 -8.51
CA ALA A 117 -2.99 4.71 -9.19
C ALA A 117 -4.45 4.22 -9.16
N GLY A 118 -4.67 2.93 -9.44
CA GLY A 118 -5.99 2.29 -9.32
C GLY A 118 -6.52 2.32 -7.89
N MET A 119 -5.66 2.04 -6.91
CA MET A 119 -5.99 2.12 -5.48
C MET A 119 -6.41 3.54 -5.10
N LEU A 120 -5.68 4.57 -5.53
CA LEU A 120 -6.06 5.97 -5.30
C LEU A 120 -7.44 6.30 -5.89
N VAL A 121 -7.69 5.89 -7.15
CA VAL A 121 -8.99 6.11 -7.79
C VAL A 121 -10.10 5.39 -7.01
N LEU A 122 -9.89 4.13 -6.61
CA LEU A 122 -10.86 3.40 -5.79
C LEU A 122 -11.08 4.08 -4.44
N THR A 123 -10.01 4.51 -3.75
CA THR A 123 -10.11 5.26 -2.48
C THR A 123 -10.98 6.50 -2.65
N LEU A 124 -10.82 7.24 -3.75
CA LEU A 124 -11.65 8.41 -4.06
C LEU A 124 -13.10 8.05 -4.39
N LEU A 125 -13.36 6.92 -5.06
CA LEU A 125 -14.72 6.46 -5.37
C LEU A 125 -15.46 5.98 -4.12
N PHE A 126 -14.78 5.30 -3.20
CA PHE A 126 -15.33 4.81 -1.93
C PHE A 126 -15.25 5.85 -0.79
N TRP A 127 -14.80 7.07 -1.08
CA TRP A 127 -14.62 8.12 -0.08
C TRP A 127 -15.87 8.28 0.80
N PRO A 128 -15.74 8.30 2.14
CA PRO A 128 -16.90 8.34 3.02
C PRO A 128 -17.60 9.70 2.91
N GLN A 129 -18.94 9.65 2.89
CA GLN A 129 -19.75 10.85 3.07
C GLN A 129 -19.87 11.10 4.57
N VAL A 130 -19.44 12.28 5.02
CA VAL A 130 -19.53 12.73 6.42
C VAL A 130 -20.93 13.27 6.69
#